data_AF-A0A7W6K9F6-F1
#
_entry.id   AF-A0A7W6K9F6-F1
#
_cell.length_a   1.000
_cell.length_b   1.000
_cell.length_c   1.000
_cell.angle_alpha   90.00
_cell.angle_beta   90.00
_cell.angle_gamma   90.00
#
_symmetry.space_group_name_H-M   'P 1'
#
loop_
_entity.id
_entity.type
_entity.pdbx_description
1 polymer ?
#
loop_
_entity_poly.entity_id
_entity_poly.type
_entity_poly.pdbx_seq_one_letter_code
_entity_poly.pdbx_strand_id
1 'polypeptide(L)'
;MIQRNILFVTLILIVSSCQSKKAVDLKTVLEQKEQHVFNIMLGKNGPNERKLKCLIDGDFEGAQQAITEEERAFDKIINEINALETGDIKWGNQLKSATSNYYKAIKEFEIFDRLIIVQQQISQNKTNTEKIRDAAIRQQGQLSRNKLKMRKIINKQEQLLATVQKRFNLLNHLH
;
A
#
# COMPACT_ATOMS: atom_id res chain seq x y z
N MET A 1 -28.96 48.22 -28.82
CA MET A 1 -27.56 47.95 -28.43
C MET A 1 -27.49 47.11 -27.13
N ILE A 2 -28.37 46.11 -26.95
CA ILE A 2 -28.46 45.29 -25.71
C ILE A 2 -28.35 43.78 -26.02
N GLN A 3 -28.71 43.35 -27.24
CA GLN A 3 -28.62 41.94 -27.64
C GLN A 3 -27.21 41.45 -27.99
N ARG A 4 -26.24 42.35 -28.25
CA ARG A 4 -24.87 41.96 -28.63
C ARG A 4 -23.98 41.58 -27.43
N ASN A 5 -24.40 41.93 -26.21
CA ASN A 5 -23.64 41.61 -24.98
C ASN A 5 -24.08 40.30 -24.31
N ILE A 6 -25.25 39.75 -24.67
CA ILE A 6 -25.73 38.48 -24.09
C ILE A 6 -25.01 37.28 -24.71
N LEU A 7 -24.59 37.40 -25.97
CA LEU A 7 -23.90 36.33 -26.71
C LEU A 7 -22.47 36.07 -26.21
N PHE A 8 -21.83 37.07 -25.59
CA PHE A 8 -20.47 36.92 -25.03
C PHE A 8 -20.46 36.29 -23.63
N VAL A 9 -21.56 36.38 -22.88
CA VAL A 9 -21.66 35.81 -21.52
C VAL A 9 -21.97 34.31 -21.55
N THR A 10 -22.65 33.83 -22.61
CA THR A 10 -22.94 32.39 -22.78
C THR A 10 -21.75 31.57 -23.30
N LEU A 11 -20.76 32.22 -23.93
CA LEU A 11 -19.59 31.53 -24.49
C LEU A 11 -18.53 31.16 -23.43
N ILE A 12 -18.57 31.79 -22.24
CA ILE A 12 -17.60 31.54 -21.15
C ILE A 12 -18.02 30.33 -20.29
N LEU A 13 -19.26 29.86 -20.39
CA LEU A 13 -19.75 28.68 -19.65
C LEU A 13 -19.45 27.34 -20.33
N ILE A 14 -18.74 27.35 -21.47
CA ILE A 14 -18.33 26.14 -22.20
C ILE A 14 -16.82 25.87 -21.99
N VAL A 15 -16.28 26.14 -20.79
CA VAL A 15 -15.17 25.32 -20.29
C VAL A 15 -15.75 23.97 -19.92
N SER A 16 -16.04 23.22 -20.97
CA SER A 16 -16.40 21.81 -20.98
C SER A 16 -15.59 21.07 -19.92
N SER A 17 -16.31 20.54 -18.94
CA SER A 17 -15.93 19.48 -18.01
C SER A 17 -15.51 18.23 -18.78
N CYS A 18 -14.44 18.35 -19.56
CA CYS A 18 -13.85 17.24 -20.28
C CYS A 18 -12.98 16.50 -19.29
N GLN A 19 -13.45 15.33 -18.86
CA GLN A 19 -12.63 14.41 -18.05
C GLN A 19 -11.32 14.17 -18.78
N SER A 20 -10.20 14.41 -18.10
CA SER A 20 -8.90 14.15 -18.69
C SER A 20 -8.76 12.63 -18.86
N LYS A 21 -8.71 12.16 -20.12
CA LYS A 21 -8.49 10.74 -20.42
C LYS A 21 -7.24 10.21 -19.72
N LYS A 22 -6.14 10.98 -19.74
CA LYS A 22 -4.90 10.63 -19.02
C LYS A 22 -5.11 10.50 -17.50
N ALA A 23 -5.99 11.32 -16.91
CA ALA A 23 -6.29 11.23 -15.48
C ALA A 23 -7.15 10.00 -15.14
N VAL A 24 -8.11 9.65 -16.01
CA VAL A 24 -8.87 8.38 -15.92
C VAL A 24 -7.90 7.20 -15.99
N ASP A 25 -7.03 7.18 -17.01
CA ASP A 25 -6.07 6.10 -17.22
C ASP A 25 -5.14 5.94 -16.00
N LEU A 26 -4.61 7.05 -15.45
CA LEU A 26 -3.78 7.02 -14.24
C LEU A 26 -4.55 6.44 -13.04
N LYS A 27 -5.80 6.86 -12.81
CA LYS A 27 -6.65 6.33 -11.73
C LYS A 27 -6.87 4.84 -11.88
N THR A 28 -7.24 4.38 -13.07
CA THR A 28 -7.48 2.96 -13.36
C THR A 28 -6.23 2.12 -13.15
N VAL A 29 -5.05 2.59 -13.60
CA VAL A 29 -3.79 1.86 -13.39
C VAL A 29 -3.47 1.74 -11.90
N LEU A 30 -3.66 2.79 -11.11
CA LEU A 30 -3.44 2.75 -9.66
C LEU A 30 -4.43 1.82 -8.94
N GLU A 31 -5.71 1.83 -9.33
CA GLU A 31 -6.73 0.90 -8.81
C GLU A 31 -6.42 -0.57 -9.16
N GLN A 32 -5.85 -0.84 -10.34
CA GLN A 32 -5.35 -2.18 -10.67
C GLN A 32 -4.18 -2.60 -9.78
N LYS A 33 -3.28 -1.67 -9.41
CA LYS A 33 -2.20 -1.96 -8.44
C LYS A 33 -2.76 -2.31 -7.07
N GLU A 34 -3.84 -1.67 -6.64
CA GLU A 34 -4.52 -2.02 -5.39
C GLU A 34 -5.03 -3.46 -5.41
N GLN A 35 -5.62 -3.92 -6.51
CA GLN A 35 -6.03 -5.32 -6.66
C GLN A 35 -4.85 -6.30 -6.59
N HIS A 36 -3.69 -5.93 -7.14
CA HIS A 36 -2.47 -6.74 -6.99
C HIS A 36 -2.00 -6.80 -5.54
N VAL A 37 -2.03 -5.68 -4.81
CA VAL A 37 -1.72 -5.66 -3.37
C VAL A 37 -2.69 -6.54 -2.59
N PHE A 38 -4.00 -6.47 -2.89
CA PHE A 38 -5.00 -7.34 -2.29
C PHE A 38 -4.64 -8.83 -2.49
N ASN A 39 -4.23 -9.21 -3.70
CA ASN A 39 -3.83 -10.59 -3.98
C ASN A 39 -2.54 -11.03 -3.25
N ILE A 40 -1.60 -10.12 -3.00
CA ILE A 40 -0.42 -10.41 -2.16
C ILE A 40 -0.85 -10.73 -0.72
N MET A 41 -1.77 -9.92 -0.19
CA MET A 41 -2.18 -9.93 1.21
C MET A 41 -3.21 -11.00 1.55
N LEU A 42 -4.19 -11.21 0.67
CA LEU A 42 -5.41 -11.98 0.92
C LEU A 42 -5.72 -12.96 -0.22
N GLY A 43 -4.92 -12.96 -1.29
CA GLY A 43 -5.12 -13.85 -2.41
C GLY A 43 -4.79 -15.30 -2.04
N LYS A 44 -5.56 -16.22 -2.61
CA LYS A 44 -5.31 -17.66 -2.48
C LYS A 44 -3.93 -18.00 -3.06
N ASN A 45 -3.16 -18.80 -2.33
CA ASN A 45 -1.75 -19.12 -2.55
C ASN A 45 -0.82 -17.89 -2.58
N GLY A 46 -1.30 -16.72 -2.13
CA GLY A 46 -0.51 -15.51 -2.00
C GLY A 46 0.64 -15.69 -0.99
N PRO A 47 1.68 -14.86 -1.05
CA PRO A 47 2.80 -14.91 -0.10
C PRO A 47 2.35 -14.88 1.36
N ASN A 48 1.37 -14.05 1.72
CA ASN A 48 0.89 -13.96 3.09
C ASN A 48 0.15 -15.23 3.57
N GLU A 49 -0.65 -15.88 2.71
CA GLU A 49 -1.30 -17.16 3.05
C GLU A 49 -0.25 -18.27 3.19
N ARG A 50 0.74 -18.33 2.30
CA ARG A 50 1.84 -19.29 2.38
C ARG A 50 2.66 -19.09 3.66
N LYS A 51 2.97 -17.84 4.03
CA LYS A 51 3.59 -17.49 5.31
C LYS A 51 2.80 -18.09 6.47
N LEU A 52 1.48 -17.85 6.51
CA LEU A 52 0.63 -18.38 7.57
C LEU A 52 0.63 -19.91 7.62
N LYS A 53 0.53 -20.58 6.46
CA LYS A 53 0.58 -22.04 6.38
C LYS A 53 1.90 -22.60 6.93
N CYS A 54 3.04 -22.06 6.47
CA CYS A 54 4.35 -22.48 6.96
C CYS A 54 4.47 -22.29 8.49
N LEU A 55 3.96 -21.19 9.05
CA LEU A 55 3.98 -20.97 10.50
C LEU A 55 3.11 -21.97 11.28
N ILE A 56 1.97 -22.38 10.74
CA ILE A 56 1.12 -23.42 11.32
C ILE A 56 1.85 -24.78 11.32
N ASP A 57 2.55 -25.08 10.23
CA ASP A 57 3.28 -26.33 10.05
C ASP A 57 4.63 -26.36 10.80
N GLY A 58 5.02 -25.25 11.45
CA GLY A 58 6.31 -25.11 12.15
C GLY A 58 7.51 -24.93 11.21
N ASP A 59 7.26 -24.72 9.92
CA ASP A 59 8.26 -24.45 8.89
C ASP A 59 8.67 -22.97 8.89
N PHE A 60 9.60 -22.63 9.79
CA PHE A 60 10.08 -21.26 9.91
C PHE A 60 10.88 -20.79 8.68
N GLU A 61 11.60 -21.67 8.00
CA GLU A 61 12.37 -21.33 6.80
C GLU A 61 11.44 -20.99 5.65
N GLY A 62 10.41 -21.80 5.40
CA GLY A 62 9.38 -21.52 4.40
C GLY A 62 8.61 -20.24 4.71
N ALA A 63 8.34 -19.95 5.98
CA ALA A 63 7.71 -18.68 6.36
C ALA A 63 8.60 -17.46 6.07
N GLN A 64 9.91 -17.56 6.31
CA GLN A 64 10.87 -16.50 5.96
C GLN A 64 11.02 -16.31 4.45
N GLN A 65 10.98 -17.40 3.69
CA GLN A 65 10.97 -17.35 2.24
C GLN A 65 9.69 -16.65 1.73
N ALA A 66 8.53 -16.97 2.29
CA ALA A 66 7.27 -16.33 1.93
C ALA A 66 7.29 -14.81 2.19
N ILE A 67 7.89 -14.34 3.29
CA ILE A 67 8.10 -12.90 3.54
C ILE A 67 9.03 -12.28 2.49
N THR A 68 10.08 -12.99 2.07
CA THR A 68 10.97 -12.50 1.02
C THR A 68 10.23 -12.32 -0.31
N GLU A 69 9.32 -13.23 -0.63
CA GLU A 69 8.47 -13.13 -1.81
C GLU A 69 7.43 -12.01 -1.69
N GLU A 70 6.84 -11.83 -0.49
CA GLU A 70 5.96 -10.70 -0.17
C GLU A 70 6.68 -9.35 -0.36
N GLU A 71 7.88 -9.21 0.20
CA GLU A 71 8.71 -8.00 0.06
C GLU A 71 8.99 -7.66 -1.41
N ARG A 72 9.41 -8.65 -2.20
CA ARG A 72 9.67 -8.48 -3.63
C ARG A 72 8.40 -8.09 -4.40
N ALA A 73 7.26 -8.67 -4.05
CA ALA A 73 5.99 -8.37 -4.71
C ALA A 73 5.54 -6.93 -4.43
N PHE A 74 5.68 -6.46 -3.19
CA PHE A 74 5.46 -5.05 -2.85
C PHE A 74 6.45 -4.12 -3.54
N ASP A 75 7.74 -4.45 -3.55
CA ASP A 75 8.76 -3.63 -4.21
C ASP A 75 8.48 -3.46 -5.69
N LYS A 76 8.05 -4.53 -6.37
CA LYS A 76 7.63 -4.47 -7.76
C LYS A 76 6.49 -3.46 -7.96
N ILE A 77 5.43 -3.55 -7.15
CA ILE A 77 4.27 -2.65 -7.25
C ILE A 77 4.67 -1.20 -6.96
N ILE A 78 5.45 -0.96 -5.92
CA ILE A 78 5.93 0.37 -5.53
C ILE A 78 6.78 0.98 -6.66
N ASN A 79 7.68 0.20 -7.25
CA ASN A 79 8.52 0.64 -8.37
C ASN A 79 7.68 0.93 -9.61
N GLU A 80 6.72 0.08 -9.94
CA GLU A 80 5.78 0.30 -11.05
C GLU A 80 4.96 1.59 -10.85
N ILE A 81 4.47 1.85 -9.63
CA ILE A 81 3.77 3.10 -9.29
C ILE A 81 4.71 4.29 -9.48
N ASN A 82 5.93 4.23 -8.92
CA ASN A 82 6.90 5.33 -9.00
C ASN A 82 7.28 5.67 -10.45
N ALA A 83 7.33 4.66 -11.31
CA ALA A 83 7.64 4.77 -12.73
C ALA A 83 6.50 5.36 -13.57
N LEU A 84 5.27 5.48 -13.04
CA LEU A 84 4.16 6.06 -13.80
C LEU A 84 4.45 7.50 -14.19
N GLU A 85 4.24 7.79 -15.48
CA GLU A 85 4.26 9.15 -16.00
C GLU A 85 2.95 9.85 -15.63
N THR A 86 3.08 11.05 -15.09
CA THR A 86 1.91 11.86 -14.70
C THR A 86 1.71 13.05 -15.61
N GLY A 87 2.69 13.37 -16.47
CA GLY A 87 2.64 14.48 -17.42
C GLY A 87 2.07 15.77 -16.82
N ASP A 88 1.08 16.31 -17.51
CA ASP A 88 0.31 17.52 -17.19
C ASP A 88 -0.93 17.26 -16.32
N ILE A 89 -1.13 16.03 -15.82
CA ILE A 89 -2.28 15.67 -15.00
C ILE A 89 -2.24 16.44 -13.69
N LYS A 90 -3.28 17.22 -13.41
CA LYS A 90 -3.42 17.98 -12.16
C LYS A 90 -3.36 17.01 -10.99
N TRP A 91 -2.46 17.25 -10.04
CA TRP A 91 -2.26 16.39 -8.86
C TRP A 91 -1.79 14.96 -9.15
N GLY A 92 -1.39 14.63 -10.38
CA GLY A 92 -0.94 13.27 -10.74
C GLY A 92 0.29 12.82 -9.94
N ASN A 93 1.30 13.69 -9.80
CA ASN A 93 2.51 13.39 -9.01
C ASN A 93 2.21 13.20 -7.51
N GLN A 94 1.31 14.01 -6.97
CA GLN A 94 0.88 13.93 -5.59
C GLN A 94 0.14 12.60 -5.34
N LEU A 95 -0.75 12.20 -6.24
CA LEU A 95 -1.46 10.92 -6.17
C LEU A 95 -0.46 9.76 -6.23
N LYS A 96 0.43 9.75 -7.23
CA LYS A 96 1.49 8.75 -7.37
C LYS A 96 2.32 8.59 -6.09
N SER A 97 2.80 9.70 -5.54
CA SER A 97 3.62 9.73 -4.32
C SER A 97 2.84 9.23 -3.10
N ALA A 98 1.59 9.69 -2.92
CA ALA A 98 0.76 9.25 -1.80
C ALA A 98 0.45 7.75 -1.86
N THR A 99 0.14 7.21 -3.04
CA THR A 99 -0.10 5.78 -3.21
C THR A 99 1.16 4.96 -2.93
N SER A 100 2.31 5.37 -3.47
CA SER A 100 3.60 4.72 -3.23
C SER A 100 3.97 4.69 -1.75
N ASN A 101 3.80 5.82 -1.04
CA ASN A 101 4.07 5.90 0.40
C ASN A 101 3.12 5.06 1.25
N TYR A 102 1.85 4.96 0.86
CA TYR A 102 0.88 4.10 1.52
C TYR A 102 1.28 2.62 1.42
N TYR A 103 1.59 2.13 0.22
CA TYR A 103 2.02 0.73 0.07
C TYR A 103 3.40 0.45 0.65
N LYS A 104 4.30 1.44 0.69
CA LYS A 104 5.55 1.32 1.45
C LYS A 104 5.29 1.10 2.94
N ALA A 105 4.36 1.85 3.54
CA ALA A 105 4.00 1.67 4.95
C ALA A 105 3.36 0.30 5.23
N ILE A 106 2.53 -0.21 4.31
CA ILE A 106 1.99 -1.58 4.40
C ILE A 106 3.11 -2.61 4.29
N LYS A 107 3.98 -2.49 3.30
CA LYS A 107 5.14 -3.38 3.12
C LYS A 107 5.95 -3.46 4.41
N GLU A 108 6.36 -2.32 4.96
CA GLU A 108 7.15 -2.24 6.19
C GLU A 108 6.44 -2.94 7.37
N PHE A 109 5.12 -2.78 7.48
CA PHE A 109 4.32 -3.46 8.51
C PHE A 109 4.31 -4.98 8.33
N GLU A 110 4.11 -5.47 7.11
CA GLU A 110 4.03 -6.91 6.86
C GLU A 110 5.38 -7.60 7.02
N ILE A 111 6.43 -7.07 6.37
CA ILE A 111 7.77 -7.69 6.43
C ILE A 111 8.40 -7.64 7.83
N PHE A 112 7.86 -6.81 8.73
CA PHE A 112 8.25 -6.79 10.13
C PHE A 112 8.06 -8.16 10.82
N ASP A 113 7.14 -9.00 10.30
CA ASP A 113 6.95 -10.37 10.78
C ASP A 113 8.25 -11.19 10.73
N ARG A 114 9.19 -10.86 9.84
CA ARG A 114 10.52 -11.51 9.78
C ARG A 114 11.18 -11.56 11.15
N LEU A 115 11.11 -10.48 11.91
CA LEU A 115 11.68 -10.38 13.26
C LEU A 115 10.91 -11.21 14.28
N ILE A 116 9.58 -11.23 14.18
CA ILE A 116 8.69 -11.99 15.07
C ILE A 116 8.92 -13.49 14.89
N ILE A 117 9.01 -13.94 13.64
CA ILE A 117 9.22 -15.35 13.27
C ILE A 117 10.57 -15.86 13.77
N VAL A 118 11.63 -15.06 13.68
CA VAL A 118 12.95 -15.43 14.26
C VAL A 118 12.82 -15.71 15.76
N GLN A 119 12.09 -14.87 16.51
CA GLN A 119 11.90 -15.11 17.94
C GLN A 119 11.01 -16.31 18.22
N GLN A 120 10.00 -16.55 17.37
CA GLN A 120 9.16 -17.74 17.47
C GLN A 120 9.96 -19.04 17.23
N GLN A 121 10.89 -19.04 16.26
CA GLN A 121 11.78 -20.19 16.03
C GLN A 121 12.67 -20.47 17.25
N ILE A 122 13.24 -19.41 17.86
CA ILE A 122 14.06 -19.55 19.07
C ILE A 122 13.24 -20.09 20.24
N SER A 123 12.02 -19.58 20.43
CA SER A 123 11.15 -20.00 21.54
C SER A 123 10.62 -21.43 21.38
N GLN A 124 10.44 -21.91 20.15
CA GLN A 124 9.94 -23.26 19.89
C GLN A 124 11.06 -24.32 19.76
N ASN A 125 12.32 -23.91 19.61
CA ASN A 125 13.43 -24.85 19.56
C ASN A 125 13.68 -25.51 20.93
N LYS A 126 13.43 -26.83 21.01
CA LYS A 126 13.58 -27.64 22.22
C LYS A 126 15.03 -27.79 22.70
N THR A 127 16.02 -27.57 21.83
CA THR A 127 17.45 -27.61 22.22
C THR A 127 17.86 -26.37 23.03
N ASN A 128 17.07 -25.29 22.97
CA ASN A 128 17.33 -24.09 23.77
C ASN A 128 16.92 -24.30 25.22
N THR A 129 17.69 -23.68 26.13
CA THR A 129 17.33 -23.64 27.56
C THR A 129 16.04 -22.86 27.76
N GLU A 130 15.34 -23.13 28.86
CA GLU A 130 14.12 -22.40 29.25
C GLU A 130 14.35 -20.89 29.29
N LYS A 131 15.47 -20.45 29.90
CA LYS A 131 15.86 -19.04 29.95
C LYS A 131 15.94 -18.38 28.57
N ILE A 132 16.46 -19.09 27.55
CA ILE A 132 16.55 -18.59 26.18
C ILE A 132 15.16 -18.52 25.55
N ARG A 133 14.34 -19.57 25.71
CA ARG A 133 12.97 -19.60 25.16
C ARG A 133 12.11 -18.48 25.75
N ASP A 134 12.18 -18.24 27.05
CA ASP A 134 11.44 -17.18 27.74
C ASP A 134 11.87 -15.78 27.30
N ALA A 135 13.17 -15.57 27.08
CA ALA A 135 13.68 -14.32 26.55
C ALA A 135 13.13 -14.04 25.15
N ALA A 136 13.09 -15.07 24.29
CA ALA A 136 12.52 -14.96 22.95
C ALA A 136 11.01 -14.66 22.98
N ILE A 137 10.24 -15.30 23.87
CA ILE A 137 8.81 -15.00 24.06
C ILE A 137 8.60 -13.54 24.47
N ARG A 138 9.38 -13.04 25.44
CA ARG A 138 9.31 -11.62 25.85
C ARG A 138 9.63 -10.68 24.68
N GLN A 139 10.66 -11.01 23.90
CA GLN A 139 11.05 -10.22 22.74
C GLN A 139 9.96 -10.25 21.66
N GLN A 140 9.34 -11.41 21.40
CA GLN A 140 8.21 -11.55 20.48
C GLN A 140 7.04 -10.65 20.90
N GLY A 141 6.72 -10.60 22.19
CA GLY A 141 5.70 -9.69 22.73
C GLY A 141 6.06 -8.21 22.51
N GLN A 142 7.32 -7.83 22.69
CA GLN A 142 7.78 -6.46 22.42
C GLN A 142 7.72 -6.09 20.93
N LEU A 143 8.15 -7.00 20.05
CA LEU A 143 8.07 -6.84 18.61
C LEU A 143 6.62 -6.70 18.15
N SER A 144 5.71 -7.50 18.69
CA SER A 144 4.27 -7.42 18.38
C SER A 144 3.68 -6.06 18.77
N ARG A 145 4.07 -5.51 19.93
CA ARG A 145 3.70 -4.13 20.32
C ARG A 145 4.27 -3.08 19.37
N ASN A 146 5.51 -3.25 18.90
CA ASN A 146 6.12 -2.35 17.93
C ASN A 146 5.39 -2.40 16.59
N LYS A 147 5.09 -3.59 16.07
CA LYS A 147 4.29 -3.78 14.84
C LYS A 147 2.91 -3.11 14.97
N LEU A 148 2.24 -3.24 16.11
CA LEU A 148 0.96 -2.56 16.35
C LEU A 148 1.08 -1.03 16.25
N LYS A 149 2.17 -0.44 16.74
CA LYS A 149 2.40 1.02 16.62
C LYS A 149 2.56 1.46 15.17
N MET A 150 3.08 0.60 14.28
CA MET A 150 3.22 0.91 12.85
C MET A 150 1.86 1.10 12.16
N ARG A 151 0.75 0.55 12.71
CA ARG A 151 -0.60 0.85 12.19
C ARG A 151 -0.92 2.35 12.19
N LYS A 152 -0.38 3.12 13.14
CA LYS A 152 -0.54 4.58 13.15
C LYS A 152 0.07 5.24 11.92
N ILE A 153 1.18 4.69 11.42
CA ILE A 153 1.85 5.17 10.20
C ILE A 153 0.98 4.85 8.99
N ILE A 154 0.48 3.61 8.88
CA ILE A 154 -0.43 3.20 7.80
C ILE A 154 -1.66 4.11 7.78
N ASN A 155 -2.35 4.27 8.92
CA ASN A 155 -3.55 5.11 9.00
C ASN A 155 -3.28 6.56 8.57
N LYS A 156 -2.10 7.11 8.92
CA LYS A 156 -1.71 8.45 8.48
C LYS A 156 -1.53 8.50 6.96
N GLN A 157 -0.86 7.52 6.37
CA GLN A 157 -0.67 7.47 4.92
C GLN A 157 -1.99 7.25 4.16
N GLU A 158 -2.88 6.43 4.71
CA GLU A 158 -4.22 6.20 4.17
C GLU A 158 -5.04 7.49 4.13
N GLN A 159 -5.05 8.26 5.23
CA GLN A 159 -5.74 9.55 5.29
C GLN A 159 -5.18 10.56 4.28
N LEU A 160 -3.85 10.59 4.12
CA LEU A 160 -3.18 11.43 3.13
C LEU A 160 -3.56 11.01 1.72
N LEU A 161 -3.52 9.71 1.41
CA LEU A 161 -3.93 9.16 0.12
C LEU A 161 -5.38 9.51 -0.20
N ALA A 162 -6.31 9.30 0.74
CA ALA A 162 -7.71 9.63 0.56
C ALA A 162 -7.92 11.14 0.29
N THR A 163 -7.19 12.00 0.98
CA THR A 163 -7.24 13.46 0.78
C THR A 163 -6.74 13.85 -0.61
N VAL A 164 -5.61 13.28 -1.02
CA VAL A 164 -5.00 13.51 -2.33
C VAL A 164 -5.91 13.00 -3.45
N GLN A 165 -6.51 11.82 -3.30
CA GLN A 165 -7.41 11.22 -4.27
C GLN A 165 -8.68 12.05 -4.45
N LYS A 166 -9.27 12.58 -3.37
CA LYS A 166 -10.38 13.53 -3.44
C LYS A 166 -10.01 14.79 -4.25
N ARG A 167 -8.82 15.34 -3.99
CA ARG A 167 -8.33 16.55 -4.69
C ARG A 167 -8.03 16.28 -6.17
N PHE A 168 -7.43 15.13 -6.46
CA PHE A 168 -7.17 14.65 -7.83
C PHE A 168 -8.48 14.50 -8.61
N ASN A 169 -9.46 13.81 -8.04
CA ASN A 169 -10.76 13.60 -8.68
C ASN A 169 -11.46 14.93 -8.98
N LEU A 170 -11.52 15.82 -7.99
CA LEU A 170 -12.14 17.15 -8.14
C LEU A 170 -11.49 17.98 -9.26
N LEU A 171 -10.16 18.03 -9.31
CA LEU A 171 -9.44 18.90 -10.26
C LEU A 171 -9.37 18.33 -11.67
N ASN A 172 -9.62 17.04 -11.85
CA ASN A 172 -9.67 16.37 -13.14
C ASN A 172 -11.11 16.00 -13.57
N HIS A 173 -12.12 16.47 -12.85
CA HIS A 173 -13.55 16.25 -13.13
C HIS A 173 -13.98 14.78 -13.13
N LEU A 174 -13.28 13.95 -12.34
CA LEU A 174 -13.60 12.53 -12.15
C LEU A 174 -14.62 12.44 -11.01
N HIS A 175 -15.89 12.29 -11.36
CA HIS A 175 -17.00 12.14 -10.41
C HIS A 175 -17.43 10.68 -10.35
#